data_AF-A0A1B6IT24-F1
#
_entry.id   AF-A0A1B6IT24-F1
#
_cell.length_a   1.000
_cell.length_b   1.000
_cell.length_c   1.000
_cell.angle_alpha   90.00
_cell.angle_beta   90.00
_cell.angle_gamma   90.00
#
_symmetry.space_group_name_H-M   'P 1'
#
loop_
_entity.id
_entity.type
_entity.pdbx_description
1 polymer ?
#
loop_
_entity_poly.entity_id
_entity_poly.type
_entity_poly.pdbx_seq_one_letter_code
_entity_poly.pdbx_strand_id
1 'polypeptide(L)'
;VESSSSRHSHTVTATVSEVLGKLLVVGITDTDPEVRYWVMASLDESFDNHLAQAENLSALFVAMNDEAFEIREMALCTIGRLSSLNPAYVMPSLRKTLIQFLTELEHSGMGRN
;
A
#
# COMPACT_ATOMS: atom_id res chain seq x y z
N VAL A 1 -34.36 -4.99 7.70
CA VAL A 1 -33.19 -5.25 8.56
C VAL A 1 -32.30 -4.03 8.42
N GLU A 2 -32.36 -3.14 9.41
CA GLU A 2 -31.66 -1.86 9.41
C GLU A 2 -30.15 -2.10 9.49
N SER A 3 -29.42 -1.76 8.42
CA SER A 3 -27.95 -1.71 8.48
C SER A 3 -27.55 -0.47 9.26
N SER A 4 -27.15 -0.69 10.50
CA SER A 4 -26.54 0.28 11.41
C SER A 4 -25.26 0.85 10.80
N SER A 5 -25.40 1.88 9.96
CA SER A 5 -24.28 2.70 9.54
C SER A 5 -23.84 3.52 10.76
N SER A 6 -22.79 3.05 11.43
CA SER A 6 -22.14 3.75 12.54
C SER A 6 -21.75 5.15 12.05
N ARG A 7 -22.47 6.17 12.49
CA ARG A 7 -22.12 7.58 12.29
C ARG A 7 -20.87 7.87 13.13
N HIS A 8 -19.70 7.49 12.64
CA HIS A 8 -18.44 7.90 13.23
C HIS A 8 -18.40 9.43 13.25
N SER A 9 -18.02 10.00 14.40
CA SER A 9 -17.86 11.45 14.54
C SER A 9 -16.85 11.93 13.50
N HIS A 10 -17.18 13.00 12.77
CA HIS A 10 -16.31 13.58 11.74
C HIS A 10 -14.89 13.85 12.27
N THR A 11 -14.79 14.25 13.53
CA THR A 11 -13.50 14.45 14.22
C THR A 11 -12.68 13.17 14.31
N VAL A 12 -13.32 12.02 14.58
CA VAL A 12 -12.64 10.72 14.67
C VAL A 12 -12.11 10.32 13.30
N THR A 13 -12.95 10.39 12.26
CA THR A 13 -12.55 10.05 10.88
C THR A 13 -11.39 10.93 10.39
N ALA A 14 -11.43 12.23 10.68
CA ALA A 14 -10.35 13.15 10.34
C ALA A 14 -9.06 12.84 11.10
N THR A 15 -9.16 12.53 12.40
CA THR A 15 -7.99 12.20 13.23
C THR A 15 -7.33 10.90 12.76
N VAL A 16 -8.12 9.87 12.44
CA VAL A 16 -7.60 8.61 11.89
C VAL A 16 -6.88 8.86 10.57
N SER A 17 -7.48 9.64 9.67
CA SER A 17 -6.86 10.00 8.39
C SER A 17 -5.53 10.74 8.57
N GLU A 18 -5.46 11.67 9.53
CA GLU A 18 -4.22 12.42 9.82
C GLU A 18 -3.13 11.51 10.38
N VAL A 19 -3.47 10.67 11.36
CA VAL A 19 -2.50 9.74 11.98
C VAL A 19 -2.01 8.73 10.95
N LEU A 20 -2.91 8.17 10.13
CA LEU A 20 -2.55 7.22 9.08
C LEU A 20 -1.60 7.84 8.06
N GLY A 21 -1.84 9.09 7.63
CA GLY A 21 -0.92 9.79 6.73
C GLY A 21 0.47 9.95 7.33
N LYS A 22 0.58 10.28 8.63
CA LYS A 22 1.88 10.37 9.32
C LYS A 22 2.56 9.01 9.44
N LEU A 23 1.81 7.95 9.74
CA LEU A 23 2.34 6.59 9.77
C LEU A 23 2.89 6.18 8.40
N LEU A 24 2.15 6.41 7.32
CA LEU A 24 2.62 6.10 5.97
C LEU A 24 3.91 6.84 5.60
N VAL A 25 4.06 8.12 6.02
CA VAL A 25 5.31 8.84 5.83
C VAL A 25 6.45 8.12 6.56
N VAL A 26 6.30 7.76 7.83
CA VAL A 26 7.32 6.98 8.56
C VAL A 26 7.60 5.66 7.84
N GLY A 27 6.56 4.95 7.42
CA GLY A 27 6.64 3.67 6.74
C GLY A 27 7.43 3.67 5.43
N ILE A 28 7.59 4.84 4.77
CA ILE A 28 8.37 4.96 3.53
C ILE A 28 9.67 5.75 3.68
N THR A 29 9.83 6.55 4.73
CA THR A 29 11.01 7.44 4.89
C THR A 29 11.95 7.04 6.00
N ASP A 30 11.56 6.15 6.92
CA ASP A 30 12.43 5.76 8.02
C ASP A 30 13.69 5.05 7.50
N THR A 31 14.84 5.34 8.10
CA THR A 31 16.12 4.74 7.72
C THR A 31 16.22 3.28 8.15
N ASP A 32 15.51 2.90 9.22
CA ASP A 32 15.50 1.53 9.73
C ASP A 32 14.43 0.69 9.00
N PRO A 33 14.84 -0.36 8.25
CA PRO A 33 13.88 -1.22 7.57
C PRO A 33 12.91 -1.95 8.52
N GLU A 34 13.29 -2.22 9.76
CA GLU A 34 12.38 -2.85 10.74
C GLU A 34 11.22 -1.89 11.08
N VAL A 35 11.50 -0.60 11.25
CA VAL A 35 10.45 0.40 11.52
C VAL A 35 9.49 0.48 10.35
N ARG A 36 10.01 0.56 9.12
CA ARG A 36 9.18 0.56 7.90
C ARG A 36 8.32 -0.70 7.80
N TYR A 37 8.90 -1.87 8.08
CA TYR A 37 8.19 -3.15 8.08
C TYR A 37 7.04 -3.16 9.09
N TRP A 38 7.29 -2.80 10.36
CA TRP A 38 6.25 -2.86 11.40
C TRP A 38 5.13 -1.84 11.18
N VAL A 39 5.46 -0.67 10.62
CA VAL A 39 4.42 0.27 10.19
C VAL A 39 3.54 -0.37 9.11
N MET A 40 4.13 -0.92 8.05
CA MET A 40 3.38 -1.55 6.96
C MET A 40 2.57 -2.75 7.43
N ALA A 41 3.11 -3.57 8.34
CA ALA A 41 2.43 -4.72 8.94
C ALA A 41 1.24 -4.33 9.82
N SER A 42 1.25 -3.10 10.37
CA SER A 42 0.12 -2.59 11.18
C SER A 42 -1.08 -2.12 10.35
N LEU A 43 -0.94 -2.02 9.03
CA LEU A 43 -1.97 -1.50 8.11
C LEU A 43 -2.97 -2.60 7.70
N ASP A 44 -3.86 -2.96 8.63
CA ASP A 44 -4.88 -3.98 8.42
C ASP A 44 -6.15 -3.49 7.65
N GLU A 45 -7.15 -4.37 7.55
CA GLU A 45 -8.43 -4.12 6.85
C GLU A 45 -9.28 -3.00 7.44
N SER A 46 -9.05 -2.65 8.70
CA SER A 46 -9.80 -1.57 9.34
C SER A 46 -9.47 -0.20 8.74
N PHE A 47 -8.30 -0.06 8.09
CA PHE A 47 -7.84 1.20 7.49
C PHE A 47 -8.15 1.31 6.00
N ASP A 48 -8.72 0.30 5.35
CA ASP A 48 -8.79 0.23 3.89
C ASP A 48 -9.55 1.38 3.23
N ASN A 49 -10.62 1.87 3.86
CA ASN A 49 -11.36 3.03 3.36
C ASN A 49 -10.47 4.30 3.31
N HIS A 50 -9.56 4.45 4.26
CA HIS A 50 -8.60 5.54 4.29
C HIS A 50 -7.40 5.26 3.39
N LEU A 51 -6.88 4.04 3.37
CA LEU A 51 -5.74 3.66 2.51
C LEU A 51 -6.09 3.75 1.02
N ALA A 52 -7.35 3.53 0.63
CA ALA A 52 -7.81 3.65 -0.75
C ALA A 52 -7.89 5.10 -1.29
N GLN A 53 -7.64 6.11 -0.46
CA GLN A 53 -7.52 7.49 -0.90
C GLN A 53 -6.24 7.70 -1.72
N ALA A 54 -6.27 8.59 -2.71
CA ALA A 54 -5.22 8.73 -3.70
C ALA A 54 -3.85 9.09 -3.09
N GLU A 55 -3.84 9.91 -2.05
CA GLU A 55 -2.63 10.34 -1.34
C GLU A 55 -1.95 9.16 -0.63
N ASN A 56 -2.75 8.31 0.02
CA ASN A 56 -2.26 7.13 0.74
C ASN A 56 -1.83 6.02 -0.23
N LEU A 57 -2.58 5.81 -1.31
CA LEU A 57 -2.18 4.89 -2.39
C LEU A 57 -0.84 5.30 -3.02
N SER A 58 -0.59 6.61 -3.17
CA SER A 58 0.69 7.12 -3.68
C SER A 58 1.86 6.71 -2.78
N ALA A 59 1.69 6.80 -1.45
CA ALA A 59 2.69 6.33 -0.49
C ALA A 59 2.90 4.80 -0.58
N LEU A 60 1.83 4.02 -0.69
CA LEU A 60 1.92 2.57 -0.83
C LEU A 60 2.65 2.15 -2.13
N PHE A 61 2.47 2.89 -3.24
CA PHE A 61 3.23 2.62 -4.47
C PHE A 61 4.73 2.90 -4.31
N VAL A 62 5.13 3.83 -3.43
CA VAL A 62 6.54 4.01 -3.08
C VAL A 62 7.04 2.78 -2.32
N ALA A 63 6.30 2.31 -1.31
CA ALA A 63 6.65 1.11 -0.54
C ALA A 63 6.72 -0.17 -1.38
N MET A 64 5.93 -0.28 -2.47
CA MET A 64 6.01 -1.38 -3.43
C MET A 64 7.38 -1.48 -4.15
N ASN A 65 8.20 -0.42 -4.06
CA ASN A 65 9.55 -0.36 -4.59
C ASN A 65 10.63 -0.24 -3.48
N ASP A 66 10.31 -0.64 -2.24
CA ASP A 66 11.27 -0.63 -1.13
C ASP A 66 12.50 -1.52 -1.39
N GLU A 67 13.60 -1.20 -0.73
CA GLU A 67 14.85 -1.97 -0.80
C GLU A 67 14.69 -3.36 -0.15
N ALA A 68 13.89 -3.45 0.91
CA ALA A 68 13.57 -4.72 1.58
C ALA A 68 12.48 -5.48 0.81
N PHE A 69 12.73 -6.74 0.49
CA PHE A 69 11.79 -7.56 -0.28
C PHE A 69 10.48 -7.81 0.48
N GLU A 70 10.57 -8.03 1.78
CA GLU A 70 9.45 -8.28 2.67
C GLU A 70 8.46 -7.11 2.70
N ILE A 71 8.98 -5.87 2.62
CA ILE A 71 8.16 -4.66 2.53
C ILE A 71 7.49 -4.56 1.16
N ARG A 72 8.22 -4.87 0.08
CA ARG A 72 7.64 -4.89 -1.28
C ARG A 72 6.49 -5.88 -1.40
N GLU A 73 6.65 -7.08 -0.85
CA GLU A 73 5.61 -8.11 -0.84
C GLU A 73 4.36 -7.62 -0.08
N MET A 74 4.55 -7.11 1.12
CA MET A 74 3.47 -6.62 1.96
C MET A 74 2.74 -5.41 1.36
N ALA A 75 3.47 -4.49 0.74
CA ALA A 75 2.91 -3.37 0.00
C ALA A 75 2.07 -3.87 -1.20
N LEU A 76 2.58 -4.83 -1.97
CA LEU A 76 1.86 -5.42 -3.10
C LEU A 76 0.57 -6.13 -2.65
N CYS A 77 0.61 -6.90 -1.57
CA CYS A 77 -0.57 -7.53 -0.98
C CYS A 77 -1.61 -6.49 -0.54
N THR A 78 -1.17 -5.43 0.13
CA THR A 78 -2.04 -4.33 0.58
C THR A 78 -2.68 -3.61 -0.61
N ILE A 79 -1.89 -3.24 -1.62
CA ILE A 79 -2.41 -2.60 -2.84
C ILE A 79 -3.39 -3.53 -3.58
N GLY A 80 -3.06 -4.82 -3.69
CA GLY A 80 -3.93 -5.83 -4.30
C GLY A 80 -5.29 -5.93 -3.60
N ARG A 81 -5.31 -5.88 -2.27
CA ARG A 81 -6.54 -5.82 -1.48
C ARG A 81 -7.35 -4.54 -1.77
N LEU A 82 -6.69 -3.39 -1.83
CA LEU A 82 -7.31 -2.09 -2.13
C LEU A 82 -7.79 -1.93 -3.58
N SER A 83 -7.39 -2.82 -4.50
CA SER A 83 -7.81 -2.76 -5.90
C SER A 83 -9.32 -2.90 -6.07
N SER A 84 -10.00 -3.53 -5.12
CA SER A 84 -11.46 -3.65 -5.08
C SER A 84 -12.16 -2.34 -4.70
N LEU A 85 -11.51 -1.48 -3.92
CA LEU A 85 -12.05 -0.21 -3.43
C LEU A 85 -11.76 0.95 -4.38
N ASN A 86 -10.57 0.98 -4.98
CA ASN A 86 -10.19 2.04 -5.92
C ASN A 86 -9.48 1.47 -7.17
N PRO A 87 -10.19 0.68 -8.00
CA PRO A 87 -9.60 0.03 -9.17
C PRO A 87 -9.05 1.03 -10.19
N ALA A 88 -9.71 2.18 -10.34
CA ALA A 88 -9.29 3.20 -11.30
C ALA A 88 -7.89 3.76 -11.01
N TYR A 89 -7.51 3.85 -9.73
CA TYR A 89 -6.20 4.33 -9.31
C TYR A 89 -5.18 3.19 -9.18
N VAL A 90 -5.61 2.02 -8.73
CA VAL A 90 -4.72 0.88 -8.41
C VAL A 90 -4.36 0.05 -9.64
N MET A 91 -5.34 -0.29 -10.48
CA MET A 91 -5.14 -1.26 -11.57
C MET A 91 -4.09 -0.82 -12.61
N PRO A 92 -3.96 0.47 -13.00
CA PRO A 92 -2.90 0.89 -13.90
C PRO A 92 -1.49 0.57 -13.37
N SER A 93 -1.25 0.84 -12.08
CA SER A 93 0.03 0.57 -11.42
C SER A 93 0.28 -0.94 -11.31
N LEU A 94 -0.70 -1.71 -10.84
CA LEU A 94 -0.55 -3.17 -10.73
C LEU A 94 -0.29 -3.84 -12.08
N ARG A 95 -0.95 -3.39 -13.15
CA ARG A 95 -0.70 -3.88 -14.51
C ARG A 95 0.75 -3.61 -14.93
N LYS A 96 1.26 -2.41 -14.66
CA LYS A 96 2.66 -2.06 -14.95
C LYS A 96 3.63 -2.96 -14.19
N THR A 97 3.40 -3.16 -12.90
CA THR A 97 4.23 -4.03 -12.04
C THR A 97 4.20 -5.49 -12.52
N LEU A 98 3.03 -6.02 -12.89
CA LEU A 98 2.94 -7.37 -13.44
C LEU A 98 3.76 -7.54 -14.72
N ILE A 99 3.64 -6.58 -15.66
CA ILE A 99 4.44 -6.60 -16.89
C ILE A 99 5.92 -6.55 -16.55
N GLN A 100 6.33 -5.67 -15.64
CA GLN A 100 7.72 -5.58 -15.19
C GLN A 100 8.22 -6.92 -14.63
N PHE A 101 7.49 -7.57 -13.73
CA PHE A 101 7.91 -8.87 -13.17
C PHE A 101 7.97 -9.97 -14.23
N LEU A 102 7.04 -10.02 -15.18
CA LEU A 102 7.12 -10.97 -16.28
C LEU A 102 8.35 -10.74 -17.16
N THR A 103 8.66 -9.48 -17.47
CA THR A 103 9.87 -9.09 -18.22
C THR A 103 11.15 -9.41 -17.46
N GLU A 104 11.18 -9.12 -16.16
CA GLU A 104 12.29 -9.47 -15.29
C GLU A 104 12.48 -10.99 -15.26
N LEU A 105 11.42 -11.78 -15.12
CA LEU A 105 11.50 -13.25 -15.18
C LEU A 105 12.03 -13.75 -16.53
N GLU A 106 11.52 -13.22 -17.63
CA GLU A 106 11.93 -13.61 -18.99
C GLU A 106 13.42 -13.34 -19.27
N HIS A 107 13.97 -12.26 -18.70
CA HIS A 107 15.36 -11.85 -18.92
C HIS A 107 16.30 -12.11 -17.73
N SER A 108 15.77 -12.56 -16.57
CA SER A 108 16.56 -12.90 -15.39
C SER A 108 17.38 -14.16 -15.67
N GLY A 109 18.67 -13.96 -15.96
CA GLY A 109 19.58 -15.04 -16.35
C GLY A 109 20.03 -15.00 -17.81
N MET A 110 19.60 -14.02 -18.61
CA MET A 110 20.16 -13.80 -19.96
C MET A 110 21.55 -13.11 -19.97
N GLY A 111 22.20 -12.96 -18.82
CA GLY A 111 23.62 -12.62 -18.73
C GLY A 111 24.45 -13.85 -18.36
N ARG A 112 25.59 -14.18 -18.97
CA ARG A 112 26.50 -13.40 -19.83
C ARG A 112 27.26 -14.39 -20.72
N ASN A 113 27.15 -14.29 -22.05
CA ASN A 113 28.14 -14.84 -22.99
C ASN A 113 29.09 -13.73 -23.42
#